data_AF-A0AB74LZJ2-F1
#
_entry.id   AF-A0AB74LZJ2-F1
#
_cell.length_a   1.000
_cell.length_b   1.000
_cell.length_c   1.000
_cell.angle_alpha   90.00
_cell.angle_beta   90.00
_cell.angle_gamma   90.00
#
_symmetry.space_group_name_H-M   'P 1'
#
loop_
_entity.id
_entity.type
_entity.pdbx_description
1 polymer ?
#
loop_
_entity_poly.entity_id
_entity_poly.type
_entity_poly.pdbx_seq_one_letter_code
_entity_poly.pdbx_strand_id
1 'polypeptide(L)'
;MTTALDIATMLTSCPSPGAPLPIPLENASAERARTRRSAAERKRNERARRRDAGMPDPRSVDSAIAQAVATILMQSSIPARIQRTKSMDGVAVCLKSVLGEAMTILVEGRNVPAAGARQALIDRLALAG
;
A
#
# COMPACT_ATOMS: atom_id res chain seq x y z
N MET A 1 60.18 -36.67 -5.53
CA MET A 1 60.32 -35.76 -6.70
C MET A 1 58.96 -35.66 -7.37
N THR A 2 58.54 -34.43 -7.57
CA THR A 2 57.19 -33.99 -7.91
C THR A 2 56.92 -34.11 -9.41
N THR A 3 55.62 -34.06 -9.75
CA THR A 3 54.99 -33.55 -10.98
C THR A 3 55.18 -34.31 -12.29
N ALA A 4 54.07 -34.85 -12.84
CA ALA A 4 53.74 -34.74 -14.27
C ALA A 4 52.36 -35.31 -14.68
N LEU A 5 51.48 -35.76 -13.78
CA LEU A 5 50.29 -36.53 -14.21
C LEU A 5 48.92 -35.84 -14.16
N ASP A 6 48.80 -34.60 -13.69
CA ASP A 6 47.47 -34.06 -13.31
C ASP A 6 47.04 -32.75 -13.99
N ILE A 7 47.74 -32.29 -15.03
CA ILE A 7 47.36 -31.08 -15.77
C ILE A 7 46.62 -31.41 -17.09
N ALA A 8 46.91 -32.56 -17.71
CA ALA A 8 46.33 -32.92 -18.99
C ALA A 8 44.84 -33.32 -18.91
N THR A 9 44.38 -33.81 -17.77
CA THR A 9 42.99 -34.26 -17.55
C THR A 9 42.03 -33.12 -17.17
N MET A 10 42.55 -31.95 -16.78
CA MET A 10 41.74 -30.78 -16.41
C MET A 10 41.39 -29.86 -17.61
N LEU A 11 41.93 -30.12 -18.80
CA LEU A 11 41.71 -29.31 -20.00
C LEU A 11 40.74 -29.93 -21.03
N THR A 12 40.14 -31.09 -20.74
CA THR A 12 39.32 -31.86 -21.71
C THR A 12 37.80 -31.63 -21.56
N SER A 13 37.37 -30.50 -20.99
CA SER A 13 35.94 -30.16 -20.93
C SER A 13 35.63 -28.75 -21.43
N CYS A 14 36.34 -28.30 -22.46
CA CYS A 14 35.84 -27.20 -23.28
C CYS A 14 34.69 -27.73 -24.16
N PRO A 15 33.45 -27.21 -24.01
CA PRO A 15 32.35 -27.61 -24.89
C PRO A 15 32.68 -27.27 -26.35
N SER A 16 32.35 -28.19 -27.25
CA SER A 16 32.58 -28.06 -28.70
C SER A 16 32.10 -26.70 -29.24
N PRO A 17 32.90 -26.02 -30.09
CA PRO A 17 32.52 -24.74 -30.69
C PRO A 17 31.39 -24.99 -31.69
N GLY A 18 30.15 -24.88 -31.23
CA GLY A 18 28.94 -25.17 -32.01
C GLY A 18 27.81 -25.84 -31.21
N ALA A 19 28.06 -26.25 -29.97
CA ALA A 19 26.97 -26.68 -29.08
C ALA A 19 26.05 -25.46 -28.80
N PRO A 20 24.72 -25.56 -28.99
CA PRO A 20 23.80 -24.52 -28.55
C PRO A 20 24.03 -24.28 -27.06
N LEU A 21 24.35 -23.04 -26.69
CA LEU A 21 24.46 -22.66 -25.30
C LEU A 21 23.16 -23.05 -24.59
N PRO A 22 23.21 -23.68 -23.39
CA PRO A 22 22.00 -23.97 -22.64
C PRO A 22 21.19 -22.67 -22.51
N ILE A 23 19.96 -22.71 -23.00
CA ILE A 23 19.00 -21.60 -22.92
C ILE A 23 18.98 -21.17 -21.45
N PRO A 24 19.20 -19.88 -21.13
CA PRO A 24 19.20 -19.45 -19.74
C PRO A 24 17.86 -19.83 -19.12
N LEU A 25 17.86 -20.83 -18.23
CA LEU A 25 16.73 -21.11 -17.34
C LEU A 25 16.42 -19.78 -16.66
N GLU A 26 15.21 -19.26 -16.82
CA GLU A 26 14.83 -17.98 -16.24
C GLU A 26 15.18 -17.99 -14.76
N ASN A 27 16.25 -17.29 -14.38
CA ASN A 27 16.69 -17.24 -12.99
C ASN A 27 15.50 -16.73 -12.16
N ALA A 28 15.19 -17.37 -11.03
CA ALA A 28 14.09 -16.96 -10.15
C ALA A 28 14.12 -15.44 -9.80
N SER A 29 15.30 -14.83 -9.84
CA SER A 29 15.53 -13.39 -9.73
C SER A 29 14.90 -12.57 -10.88
N ALA A 30 15.00 -13.02 -12.13
CA ALA A 30 14.39 -12.39 -13.30
C ALA A 30 12.85 -12.49 -13.25
N GLU A 31 12.31 -13.62 -12.85
CA GLU A 31 10.87 -13.81 -12.66
C GLU A 31 10.32 -12.91 -11.54
N ARG A 32 11.02 -12.83 -10.40
CA ARG A 32 10.71 -11.89 -9.31
C ARG A 32 10.78 -10.43 -9.76
N ALA A 33 11.72 -10.07 -10.63
CA ALA A 33 11.81 -8.72 -11.17
C ALA A 33 10.63 -8.40 -12.11
N ARG A 34 10.22 -9.33 -12.98
CA ARG A 34 9.06 -9.16 -13.88
C ARG A 34 7.74 -9.05 -13.09
N THR A 35 7.55 -9.90 -12.09
CA THR A 35 6.36 -9.84 -11.21
C THR A 35 6.27 -8.51 -10.45
N ARG A 36 7.39 -8.01 -9.91
CA ARG A 36 7.44 -6.68 -9.27
C ARG A 36 7.09 -5.55 -10.25
N ARG A 37 7.62 -5.58 -11.48
CA ARG A 37 7.31 -4.58 -12.51
C ARG A 37 5.82 -4.60 -12.89
N SER A 38 5.26 -5.77 -13.17
CA SER A 38 3.83 -5.89 -13.51
C SER A 38 2.90 -5.51 -12.35
N ALA A 39 3.27 -5.79 -11.10
CA ALA A 39 2.51 -5.36 -9.93
C ALA A 39 2.58 -3.83 -9.73
N ALA A 40 3.76 -3.22 -9.98
CA ALA A 40 3.92 -1.78 -9.93
C ALA A 40 3.11 -1.07 -11.01
N GLU A 41 3.11 -1.60 -12.23
CA GLU A 41 2.32 -1.09 -13.35
C GLU A 41 0.82 -1.20 -13.08
N ARG A 42 0.34 -2.35 -12.60
CA ARG A 42 -1.05 -2.50 -12.14
C ARG A 42 -1.43 -1.45 -11.10
N LYS A 43 -0.58 -1.21 -10.09
CA LYS A 43 -0.83 -0.18 -9.07
C LYS A 43 -0.81 1.25 -9.64
N ARG A 44 -0.01 1.53 -10.68
CA ARG A 44 0.00 2.83 -11.35
C ARG A 44 -1.29 3.04 -12.14
N ASN A 45 -1.74 2.04 -12.89
CA ASN A 45 -2.97 2.10 -13.66
C ASN A 45 -4.20 2.24 -12.75
N GLU A 46 -4.22 1.52 -11.63
CA GLU A 46 -5.28 1.66 -10.63
C GLU A 46 -5.33 3.08 -10.03
N ARG A 47 -4.16 3.67 -9.70
CA ARG A 47 -4.10 5.07 -9.23
C ARG A 47 -4.48 6.08 -10.29
N ALA A 48 -4.19 5.80 -11.57
CA ALA A 48 -4.64 6.64 -12.68
C ALA A 48 -6.17 6.60 -12.78
N ARG A 49 -6.77 5.41 -12.86
CA ARG A 49 -8.22 5.21 -12.88
C ARG A 49 -8.93 5.89 -11.71
N ARG A 50 -8.41 5.75 -10.49
CA ARG A 50 -8.98 6.41 -9.31
C ARG A 50 -8.88 7.94 -9.38
N ARG A 51 -7.77 8.48 -9.88
CA ARG A 51 -7.63 9.93 -10.10
C ARG A 51 -8.62 10.43 -11.16
N ASP A 52 -8.76 9.70 -12.26
CA ASP A 52 -9.70 10.04 -13.33
C ASP A 52 -11.16 9.98 -12.84
N ALA A 53 -11.46 9.06 -11.92
CA ALA A 53 -12.75 8.96 -11.26
C ALA A 53 -12.97 9.99 -10.14
N GLY A 54 -12.01 10.89 -9.87
CA GLY A 54 -12.08 11.88 -8.79
C GLY A 54 -12.04 11.27 -7.39
N MET A 55 -11.55 10.04 -7.24
CA MET A 55 -11.47 9.34 -5.97
C MET A 55 -10.20 9.75 -5.21
N PRO A 56 -10.31 10.11 -3.91
CA PRO A 56 -9.15 10.43 -3.09
C PRO A 56 -8.24 9.21 -2.87
N ASP A 57 -6.96 9.47 -2.63
CA ASP A 57 -6.00 8.43 -2.22
C ASP A 57 -6.43 7.81 -0.87
N PRO A 58 -6.32 6.48 -0.69
CA PRO A 58 -6.74 5.82 0.55
C PRO A 58 -6.07 6.39 1.82
N ARG A 59 -4.80 6.81 1.76
CA ARG A 59 -4.14 7.43 2.92
C ARG A 59 -4.71 8.80 3.24
N SER A 60 -5.19 9.51 2.22
CA SER A 60 -5.93 10.76 2.41
C SER A 60 -7.22 10.49 3.18
N VAL A 61 -7.98 9.45 2.79
CA VAL A 61 -9.21 9.07 3.51
C VAL A 61 -8.92 8.68 4.96
N ASP A 62 -7.92 7.82 5.20
CA ASP A 62 -7.56 7.37 6.55
C ASP A 62 -7.14 8.54 7.46
N SER A 63 -6.33 9.46 6.94
CA SER A 63 -5.92 10.65 7.70
C SER A 63 -7.08 11.60 7.97
N ALA A 64 -8.03 11.74 7.04
CA ALA A 64 -9.23 12.55 7.27
C ALA A 64 -10.13 11.95 8.36
N ILE A 65 -10.30 10.62 8.38
CA ILE A 65 -11.05 9.91 9.45
C ILE A 65 -10.35 10.08 10.79
N ALA A 66 -9.03 9.88 10.86
CA ALA A 66 -8.28 10.04 12.10
C ALA A 66 -8.36 11.47 12.64
N GLN A 67 -8.27 12.47 11.76
CA GLN A 67 -8.41 13.87 12.11
C GLN A 67 -9.84 14.20 12.59
N ALA A 68 -10.87 13.68 11.92
CA ALA A 68 -12.25 13.83 12.34
C ALA A 68 -12.50 13.27 13.75
N VAL A 69 -11.99 12.06 14.04
CA VAL A 69 -12.06 11.47 15.38
C VAL A 69 -11.34 12.35 16.40
N ALA A 70 -10.14 12.82 16.10
CA ALA A 70 -9.39 13.71 16.98
C ALA A 70 -10.16 15.01 17.29
N THR A 71 -10.71 15.67 16.28
CA THR A 71 -11.53 16.88 16.44
C THR A 71 -12.71 16.64 17.36
N ILE A 72 -13.48 15.57 17.14
CA ILE A 72 -14.66 15.24 17.95
C ILE A 72 -14.28 14.94 19.41
N LEU A 73 -13.19 14.21 19.62
CA LEU A 73 -12.69 13.90 20.97
C LEU A 73 -12.21 15.16 21.71
N MET A 74 -11.56 16.09 21.00
CA MET A 74 -11.12 17.36 21.58
C MET A 74 -12.31 18.24 21.98
N GLN A 75 -13.32 18.36 21.12
CA GLN A 75 -14.54 19.16 21.40
C GLN A 75 -15.32 18.63 22.61
N SER A 76 -15.27 17.33 22.88
CA SER A 76 -15.97 16.67 23.98
C SER A 76 -15.16 16.56 25.28
N SER A 77 -13.97 17.18 25.35
CA SER A 77 -13.06 17.12 26.51
C SER A 77 -12.71 15.69 26.95
N ILE A 78 -12.83 14.71 26.06
CA ILE A 78 -12.55 13.30 26.33
C ILE A 78 -11.10 13.10 26.77
N PRO A 79 -10.07 13.73 26.15
CA PRO A 79 -8.69 13.60 26.61
C PRO A 79 -8.51 14.02 28.08
N ALA A 80 -9.14 15.13 28.49
CA ALA A 80 -9.07 15.61 29.87
C ALA A 80 -9.82 14.67 30.84
N ARG A 81 -10.88 14.00 30.39
CA ARG A 81 -11.54 12.94 31.16
C ARG A 81 -10.63 11.73 31.30
N ILE A 82 -10.07 11.21 30.21
CA ILE A 82 -9.16 10.04 30.22
C ILE A 82 -7.94 10.32 31.12
N GLN A 83 -7.37 11.53 31.06
CA GLN A 83 -6.25 11.90 31.93
C GLN A 83 -6.60 11.86 33.42
N ARG A 84 -7.85 12.20 33.78
CA ARG A 84 -8.36 12.18 35.16
C ARG A 84 -8.75 10.78 35.62
N THR A 85 -9.47 10.03 34.80
CA THR A 85 -10.01 8.69 35.14
C THR A 85 -9.02 7.56 34.90
N LYS A 86 -7.95 7.80 34.11
CA LYS A 86 -7.00 6.78 33.64
C LYS A 86 -7.64 5.60 32.92
N SER A 87 -8.85 5.77 32.40
CA SER A 87 -9.61 4.74 31.67
C SER A 87 -10.25 5.32 30.42
N MET A 88 -10.41 4.46 29.40
CA MET A 88 -11.13 4.74 28.15
C MET A 88 -12.58 4.21 28.18
N ASP A 89 -13.02 3.61 29.29
CA ASP A 89 -14.34 3.01 29.40
C ASP A 89 -15.46 4.05 29.25
N GLY A 90 -16.50 3.66 28.49
CA GLY A 90 -17.64 4.52 28.21
C GLY A 90 -17.32 5.72 27.31
N VAL A 91 -16.27 5.64 26.48
CA VAL A 91 -16.06 6.57 25.37
C VAL A 91 -16.76 6.00 24.14
N ALA A 92 -17.80 6.69 23.69
CA ALA A 92 -18.52 6.37 22.47
C ALA A 92 -18.44 7.56 21.51
N VAL A 93 -18.14 7.29 20.24
CA VAL A 93 -18.10 8.30 19.18
C VAL A 93 -19.14 7.93 18.13
N CYS A 94 -20.00 8.88 17.79
CA CYS A 94 -21.04 8.65 16.78
C CYS A 94 -20.40 8.58 15.38
N LEU A 95 -20.61 7.46 14.67
CA LEU A 95 -20.08 7.26 13.32
C LEU A 95 -20.57 8.34 12.35
N LYS A 96 -21.84 8.77 12.44
CA LYS A 96 -22.39 9.83 11.59
C LYS A 96 -21.64 11.15 11.74
N SER A 97 -21.24 11.51 12.96
CA SER A 97 -20.44 12.71 13.23
C SER A 97 -19.05 12.59 12.62
N VAL A 98 -18.40 11.43 12.76
CA VAL A 98 -17.08 11.18 12.15
C VAL A 98 -17.15 11.27 10.63
N LEU A 99 -18.17 10.68 10.01
CA LEU A 99 -18.37 10.74 8.56
C LEU A 99 -18.62 12.17 8.08
N GLY A 100 -19.43 12.95 8.80
CA GLY A 100 -19.68 14.35 8.49
C GLY A 100 -18.40 15.18 8.52
N GLU A 101 -17.63 15.08 9.61
CA GLU A 101 -16.38 15.82 9.77
C GLU A 101 -15.31 15.37 8.77
N ALA A 102 -15.19 14.06 8.51
CA ALA A 102 -14.26 13.54 7.51
C ALA A 102 -14.62 14.01 6.09
N MET A 103 -15.91 14.11 5.76
CA MET A 103 -16.39 14.70 4.51
C MET A 103 -15.98 16.17 4.40
N THR A 104 -16.19 16.97 5.44
CA THR A 104 -15.76 18.38 5.49
C THR A 104 -14.26 18.50 5.24
N ILE A 105 -13.44 17.68 5.91
CA ILE A 105 -11.97 17.67 5.72
C ILE A 105 -11.57 17.32 4.29
N LEU A 106 -12.23 16.33 3.67
CA LEU A 106 -11.91 15.90 2.30
C LEU A 106 -12.37 16.92 1.26
N VAL A 107 -13.58 17.44 1.39
CA VAL A 107 -14.18 18.34 0.40
C VAL A 107 -13.61 19.75 0.52
N GLU A 108 -13.65 20.34 1.71
CA GLU A 108 -13.22 21.73 1.93
C GLU A 108 -11.71 21.81 2.16
N GLY A 109 -11.16 20.90 2.95
CA GLY A 109 -9.73 20.94 3.31
C GLY A 109 -8.80 20.43 2.20
N ARG A 110 -9.30 19.57 1.30
CA ARG A 110 -8.47 18.88 0.30
C ARG A 110 -9.02 18.96 -1.13
N ASN A 111 -10.08 19.73 -1.36
CA ASN A 111 -10.70 19.95 -2.67
C ASN A 111 -11.08 18.64 -3.40
N VAL A 112 -11.48 17.62 -2.66
CA VAL A 112 -11.95 16.35 -3.24
C VAL A 112 -13.43 16.50 -3.64
N PRO A 113 -13.84 16.05 -4.83
CA PRO A 113 -15.25 16.04 -5.22
C PRO A 113 -16.11 15.29 -4.20
N ALA A 114 -17.23 15.88 -3.78
CA ALA A 114 -18.07 15.32 -2.71
C ALA A 114 -18.55 13.89 -3.01
N ALA A 115 -18.87 13.57 -4.27
CA ALA A 115 -19.25 12.23 -4.67
C ALA A 115 -18.10 11.21 -4.48
N GLY A 116 -16.89 11.56 -4.90
CA GLY A 116 -15.70 10.72 -4.75
C GLY A 116 -15.29 10.55 -3.29
N ALA A 117 -15.38 11.62 -2.48
CA ALA A 117 -15.12 11.57 -1.05
C ALA A 117 -16.11 10.64 -0.33
N ARG A 118 -17.41 10.75 -0.63
CA ARG A 118 -18.45 9.91 -0.05
C ARG A 118 -18.25 8.44 -0.41
N GLN A 119 -18.04 8.12 -1.69
CA GLN A 119 -17.82 6.74 -2.12
C GLN A 119 -16.57 6.16 -1.46
N ALA A 120 -15.47 6.93 -1.41
CA ALA A 120 -14.24 6.46 -0.79
C ALA A 120 -14.39 6.18 0.72
N LEU A 121 -15.18 6.98 1.44
CA LEU A 121 -15.49 6.72 2.85
C LEU A 121 -16.35 5.45 3.03
N ILE A 122 -17.37 5.27 2.19
CA ILE A 122 -18.23 4.06 2.20
C ILE A 122 -17.39 2.81 1.93
N ASP A 123 -16.57 2.83 0.88
CA ASP A 123 -15.69 1.73 0.50
C ASP A 123 -14.70 1.41 1.63
N ARG A 124 -14.11 2.45 2.24
CA ARG A 124 -13.07 2.27 3.26
C ARG A 124 -13.60 1.67 4.56
N LEU A 125 -14.83 2.03 4.92
CA LEU A 125 -15.50 1.56 6.13
C LEU A 125 -16.37 0.31 5.90
N ALA A 126 -16.36 -0.22 4.67
CA ALA A 126 -17.17 -1.38 4.27
C ALA A 126 -18.67 -1.20 4.58
N LEU A 127 -19.18 0.02 4.40
CA LEU A 127 -20.59 0.37 4.70
C LEU A 127 -21.57 0.02 3.56
N ALA A 128 -21.07 -0.52 2.45
CA ALA A 128 -21.87 -0.90 1.28
C ALA A 128 -22.51 -2.30 1.39
N GLY A 129 -22.66 -2.83 2.61
CA GLY A 129 -23.28 -4.13 2.91
C GLY A 129 -24.77 -4.04 3.14
#